data_AF-A0A662GKT1-F1
#
_entry.id   AF-A0A662GKT1-F1
#
_cell.length_a   1.000
_cell.length_b   1.000
_cell.length_c   1.000
_cell.angle_alpha   90.00
_cell.angle_beta   90.00
_cell.angle_gamma   90.00
#
_symmetry.space_group_name_H-M   'P 1'
#
loop_
_entity.id
_entity.type
_entity.pdbx_description
1 polymer ?
#
loop_
_entity_poly.entity_id
_entity_poly.type
_entity_poly.pdbx_seq_one_letter_code
_entity_poly.pdbx_strand_id
1 'polypeptide(L)'
;MPKVKIEDILPSGEKISVVIEGSEVSRERILQVLDLFNILSRTDAVREPRTLKEKIWEILVNNFSSGEWFTINEAYAAVRQSLRDVNVMAVSSYISRFLREGRLEKTGRKPRTRYRIKRAFARVF
;
A
#
# COMPACT_ATOMS: atom_id res chain seq x y z
N MET A 1 27.57 15.17 -31.12
CA MET A 1 26.17 14.73 -31.15
C MET A 1 25.61 14.80 -29.74
N PRO A 2 24.50 15.50 -29.50
CA PRO A 2 23.83 15.52 -28.22
C PRO A 2 23.46 14.13 -27.70
N LYS A 3 23.65 13.91 -26.41
CA LYS A 3 23.32 12.68 -25.68
C LYS A 3 22.63 13.06 -24.38
N VAL A 4 21.46 12.45 -24.13
CA VAL A 4 20.70 12.61 -22.89
C VAL A 4 20.51 11.24 -22.26
N LYS A 5 20.84 11.13 -20.98
CA LYS A 5 20.61 9.92 -20.17
C LYS A 5 19.64 10.26 -19.06
N ILE A 6 18.58 9.46 -18.96
CA ILE A 6 17.54 9.57 -17.93
C ILE A 6 17.58 8.27 -17.13
N GLU A 7 17.77 8.38 -15.82
CA GLU A 7 17.83 7.24 -14.90
C GLU A 7 16.85 7.47 -13.76
N ASP A 8 16.17 6.40 -13.35
CA ASP A 8 15.32 6.39 -12.17
C ASP A 8 15.33 5.01 -11.50
N ILE A 9 14.92 4.98 -10.25
CA ILE A 9 14.73 3.76 -9.47
C ILE A 9 13.24 3.61 -9.25
N LEU A 10 12.66 2.56 -9.85
CA LEU A 10 11.25 2.26 -9.69
C LEU A 10 10.95 1.83 -8.24
N PRO A 11 9.70 1.95 -7.76
CA PRO A 11 9.30 1.48 -6.44
C PRO A 11 9.59 -0.02 -6.19
N SER A 12 9.66 -0.84 -7.24
CA SER A 12 10.09 -2.25 -7.21
C SER A 12 11.58 -2.44 -6.87
N GLY A 13 12.36 -1.36 -6.84
CA GLY A 13 13.81 -1.37 -6.65
C GLY A 13 14.61 -1.61 -7.93
N GLU A 14 13.94 -1.81 -9.05
CA GLU A 14 14.59 -1.93 -10.37
C GLU A 14 15.11 -0.57 -10.84
N LYS A 15 16.31 -0.57 -11.42
CA LYS A 15 16.89 0.62 -12.04
C LYS A 15 16.55 0.63 -13.53
N ILE A 16 15.89 1.69 -13.98
CA ILE A 16 15.62 1.93 -15.40
C ILE A 16 16.52 3.06 -15.91
N SER A 17 17.07 2.88 -17.11
CA SER A 17 17.95 3.85 -17.77
C SER A 17 17.59 3.96 -19.24
N VAL A 18 17.27 5.16 -19.69
CA VAL A 18 17.00 5.47 -21.10
C VAL A 18 18.08 6.43 -21.62
N VAL A 19 18.66 6.10 -22.77
CA VAL A 19 19.68 6.92 -23.43
C VAL A 19 19.15 7.36 -24.79
N ILE A 20 19.14 8.66 -25.03
CA ILE A 20 18.72 9.28 -26.29
C ILE A 20 19.93 9.95 -26.92
N GLU A 21 20.27 9.53 -28.14
CA GLU A 21 21.38 10.07 -28.93
C GLU A 21 20.87 10.50 -30.31
N GLY A 22 21.33 11.64 -30.82
CA GLY A 22 20.92 12.13 -32.13
C GLY A 22 21.58 13.46 -32.49
N SER A 23 21.40 13.91 -33.74
CA SER A 23 21.84 15.25 -34.18
C SER A 23 21.04 16.36 -33.48
N GLU A 24 19.75 16.15 -33.26
CA GLU A 24 18.85 17.01 -32.49
C GLU A 24 18.03 16.16 -31.51
N VAL A 25 18.23 16.37 -30.21
CA VAL A 25 17.39 15.76 -29.18
C VAL A 25 16.20 16.69 -28.96
N SER A 26 15.00 16.27 -29.39
CA SER A 26 13.80 17.09 -29.25
C SER A 26 13.31 17.13 -27.80
N ARG A 27 12.83 18.30 -27.38
CA ARG A 27 12.25 18.52 -26.05
C ARG A 27 11.04 17.62 -25.82
N GLU A 28 10.22 17.42 -26.85
CA GLU A 28 9.01 16.60 -26.83
C GLU A 28 9.33 15.14 -26.52
N ARG A 29 10.41 14.61 -27.11
CA ARG A 29 10.86 13.22 -26.86
C ARG A 29 11.32 13.04 -25.42
N ILE A 30 12.02 14.03 -24.86
CA ILE A 30 12.42 13.99 -23.43
C ILE A 30 11.17 13.98 -22.55
N LEU A 31 10.20 14.84 -22.82
CA LEU A 31 8.95 14.90 -22.04
C LEU A 31 8.16 13.60 -22.10
N GLN A 32 8.04 12.97 -23.28
CA GLN A 32 7.36 11.68 -23.42
C GLN A 32 8.02 10.58 -22.59
N VAL A 33 9.36 10.57 -22.51
CA VAL A 33 10.08 9.62 -21.66
C VAL A 33 9.82 9.90 -20.18
N LEU A 34 9.80 11.17 -19.76
CA LEU A 34 9.44 11.52 -18.37
C LEU A 34 7.99 11.14 -18.03
N ASP A 35 7.06 11.30 -18.97
CA ASP A 35 5.67 10.87 -18.81
C ASP A 35 5.56 9.35 -18.68
N LEU A 36 6.34 8.59 -19.45
CA LEU A 36 6.42 7.13 -19.30
C LEU A 36 6.90 6.73 -17.91
N PHE A 37 7.95 7.36 -17.39
CA PHE A 37 8.44 7.10 -16.03
C PHE A 37 7.35 7.39 -14.99
N ASN A 38 6.65 8.52 -15.11
CA ASN A 38 5.52 8.86 -14.23
C ASN A 38 4.40 7.80 -14.29
N ILE A 39 4.09 7.25 -15.46
CA ILE A 39 3.10 6.19 -15.62
C ILE A 39 3.58 4.90 -14.97
N LEU A 40 4.84 4.51 -15.17
CA LEU A 40 5.42 3.30 -14.56
C LEU A 40 5.42 3.42 -13.03
N SER A 41 5.90 4.53 -12.47
CA SER A 41 5.87 4.77 -11.02
C SER A 41 4.45 4.75 -10.43
N ARG A 42 3.44 5.17 -11.19
CA ARG A 42 2.03 5.11 -10.77
C ARG A 42 1.40 3.73 -10.96
N THR A 43 1.84 2.97 -11.95
CA THR A 43 1.37 1.61 -12.24
C THR A 43 1.97 0.60 -11.25
N ASP A 44 3.21 0.82 -10.82
CA ASP A 44 3.88 -0.01 -9.80
C ASP A 44 3.25 0.15 -8.40
N ALA A 45 2.57 1.27 -8.13
CA ALA A 45 1.71 1.40 -6.95
C ALA A 45 0.52 0.41 -6.94
N VAL A 46 0.23 -0.22 -8.09
CA VAL A 46 -0.87 -1.18 -8.29
C VAL A 46 -0.38 -2.64 -8.37
N ARG A 47 0.92 -2.92 -8.58
CA ARG A 47 1.40 -4.31 -8.75
C ARG A 47 2.81 -4.58 -8.18
N GLU A 48 2.91 -4.64 -6.86
CA GLU A 48 3.91 -5.47 -6.16
C GLU A 48 3.21 -6.25 -5.04
N PRO A 49 3.76 -7.40 -4.58
CA PRO A 49 3.13 -8.19 -3.53
C PRO A 49 3.16 -7.40 -2.23
N ARG A 50 2.08 -6.65 -1.98
CA ARG A 50 1.79 -6.06 -0.66
C ARG A 50 2.11 -7.12 0.38
N THR A 51 3.02 -6.79 1.29
CA THR A 51 3.38 -7.67 2.40
C THR A 51 2.09 -8.14 3.08
N LEU A 52 2.10 -9.31 3.73
CA LEU A 52 0.90 -9.78 4.44
C LEU A 52 0.34 -8.70 5.40
N LYS A 53 1.24 -7.90 6.00
CA LYS A 53 0.90 -6.72 6.79
C LYS A 53 0.07 -5.70 5.99
N GLU A 54 0.55 -5.28 4.83
CA GLU A 54 -0.12 -4.27 3.99
C GLU A 54 -1.45 -4.77 3.43
N LYS A 55 -1.52 -6.04 3.00
CA LYS A 55 -2.77 -6.65 2.54
C LYS A 55 -3.81 -6.67 3.66
N ILE A 56 -3.43 -7.11 4.86
CA ILE A 56 -4.35 -7.10 6.02
C ILE A 56 -4.76 -5.66 6.35
N TRP A 57 -3.81 -4.72 6.36
CA TRP A 57 -4.11 -3.32 6.65
C TRP A 57 -5.14 -2.75 5.67
N GLU A 58 -4.95 -2.96 4.38
CA GLU A 58 -5.88 -2.50 3.35
C GLU A 58 -7.27 -3.13 3.52
N ILE A 59 -7.35 -4.44 3.77
CA ILE A 59 -8.63 -5.11 4.01
C ILE A 59 -9.34 -4.48 5.22
N LEU A 60 -8.60 -4.20 6.30
CA LEU A 60 -9.17 -3.54 7.48
C LEU A 60 -9.69 -2.14 7.15
N VAL A 61 -8.94 -1.34 6.41
CA VAL A 61 -9.38 0.01 6.00
C VAL A 61 -10.61 -0.08 5.09
N ASN A 62 -10.64 -1.01 4.15
CA ASN A 62 -11.78 -1.16 3.23
C ASN A 62 -13.06 -1.61 3.94
N ASN A 63 -12.95 -2.35 5.05
CA ASN A 63 -14.11 -2.88 5.77
C ASN A 63 -14.52 -2.04 7.00
N PHE A 64 -13.59 -1.28 7.61
CA PHE A 64 -13.82 -0.65 8.93
C PHE A 64 -13.41 0.85 8.98
N SER A 65 -13.28 1.53 7.84
CA SER A 65 -12.93 2.97 7.76
C SER A 65 -14.08 3.92 8.13
N SER A 66 -15.31 3.43 8.27
CA SER A 66 -16.50 4.17 8.72
C SER A 66 -16.42 4.69 10.16
N GLY A 67 -15.41 4.28 10.93
CA GLY A 67 -15.25 4.62 12.35
C GLY A 67 -15.98 3.67 13.29
N GLU A 68 -16.46 2.54 12.77
CA GLU A 68 -17.06 1.47 13.56
C GLU A 68 -16.01 0.70 14.38
N TRP A 69 -16.47 0.13 15.50
CA TRP A 69 -15.65 -0.74 16.34
C TRP A 69 -15.78 -2.19 15.87
N PHE A 70 -14.65 -2.88 15.69
CA PHE A 70 -14.60 -4.29 15.30
C PHE A 70 -13.81 -5.14 16.29
N THR A 71 -14.06 -6.43 16.28
CA THR A 71 -13.37 -7.47 17.06
C THR A 71 -12.32 -8.18 16.22
N ILE A 72 -11.42 -8.93 16.86
CA ILE A 72 -10.46 -9.79 16.13
C ILE A 72 -11.17 -10.80 15.23
N ASN A 73 -12.34 -11.31 15.65
CA ASN A 73 -13.10 -12.29 14.88
C ASN A 73 -13.71 -11.67 13.62
N GLU A 74 -14.26 -10.46 13.70
CA GLU A 74 -14.78 -9.72 12.55
C GLU A 74 -13.66 -9.35 11.57
N ALA A 75 -12.53 -8.85 12.09
CA ALA A 75 -11.34 -8.59 11.28
C ALA A 75 -10.83 -9.86 10.59
N TYR A 76 -10.79 -10.98 11.31
CA TYR A 76 -10.39 -12.27 10.75
C TYR A 76 -11.36 -12.74 9.65
N ALA A 77 -12.67 -12.60 9.85
CA ALA A 77 -13.67 -12.94 8.85
C ALA A 77 -13.47 -12.13 7.56
N ALA A 78 -13.26 -10.82 7.67
CA ALA A 78 -12.97 -9.95 6.51
C ALA A 78 -11.66 -10.35 5.81
N VAL A 79 -10.59 -10.60 6.57
CA VAL A 79 -9.29 -11.02 6.01
C VAL A 79 -9.40 -12.35 5.30
N ARG A 80 -10.10 -13.33 5.86
CA ARG A 80 -10.24 -14.67 5.28
C ARG A 80 -11.04 -14.67 3.98
N GLN A 81 -11.98 -13.74 3.83
CA GLN A 81 -12.72 -13.59 2.57
C GLN A 81 -11.81 -13.18 1.40
N SER A 82 -10.78 -12.36 1.66
CA SER A 82 -9.84 -11.90 0.63
C SER A 82 -8.54 -12.73 0.55
N LEU A 83 -8.11 -13.33 1.66
CA LEU A 83 -6.87 -14.11 1.79
C LEU A 83 -7.18 -15.48 2.41
N ARG A 84 -7.23 -16.53 1.57
CA ARG A 84 -7.66 -17.88 1.99
C ARG A 84 -6.73 -18.57 2.99
N ASP A 85 -5.43 -18.27 2.95
CA ASP A 85 -4.38 -18.89 3.79
C ASP A 85 -3.87 -17.97 4.92
N VAL A 86 -4.79 -17.40 5.70
CA VAL A 86 -4.43 -16.63 6.89
C VAL A 86 -5.15 -17.21 8.09
N ASN A 87 -4.42 -17.47 9.18
CA ASN A 87 -5.00 -17.92 10.44
C ASN A 87 -5.34 -16.75 11.37
N VAL A 88 -6.23 -16.99 12.34
CA VAL A 88 -6.68 -15.97 13.29
C VAL A 88 -5.53 -15.40 14.15
N MET A 89 -4.51 -16.22 14.46
CA MET A 89 -3.32 -15.82 15.21
C MET A 89 -2.50 -14.77 14.47
N ALA A 90 -2.34 -14.92 13.15
CA ALA A 90 -1.65 -13.97 12.29
C ALA A 90 -2.39 -12.64 12.26
N VAL A 91 -3.72 -12.66 12.06
CA VAL A 91 -4.55 -11.45 12.09
C VAL A 91 -4.46 -10.76 13.45
N SER A 92 -4.56 -11.50 14.55
CA SER A 92 -4.41 -10.98 15.92
C SER A 92 -3.04 -10.33 16.15
N SER A 93 -1.96 -10.95 15.65
CA SER A 93 -0.60 -10.41 15.70
C SER A 93 -0.49 -9.09 14.95
N TYR A 94 -1.05 -9.01 13.74
CA TYR A 94 -1.05 -7.77 12.97
C TYR A 94 -1.91 -6.66 13.59
N ILE A 95 -3.10 -6.98 14.11
CA ILE A 95 -3.91 -6.02 14.87
C ILE A 95 -3.12 -5.46 16.06
N SER A 96 -2.40 -6.31 16.78
CA SER A 96 -1.55 -5.89 17.90
C SER A 96 -0.38 -5.00 17.45
N ARG A 97 0.19 -5.28 16.27
CA ARG A 97 1.22 -4.42 15.64
C ARG A 97 0.65 -3.05 15.26
N PHE A 98 -0.49 -3.00 14.58
CA PHE A 98 -1.14 -1.75 14.19
C PHE A 98 -1.57 -0.90 15.39
N LEU A 99 -1.98 -1.55 16.49
CA LEU A 99 -2.25 -0.86 17.75
C LEU A 99 -0.97 -0.22 18.32
N ARG A 100 0.14 -0.96 18.36
CA ARG A 100 1.45 -0.44 18.82
C ARG A 100 1.97 0.69 17.94
N GLU A 101 1.74 0.60 16.63
CA GLU A 101 2.05 1.65 15.64
C GLU A 101 1.11 2.86 15.74
N GLY A 102 0.11 2.82 16.62
CA GLY A 102 -0.81 3.93 16.85
C GLY A 102 -1.89 4.10 15.78
N ARG A 103 -2.04 3.16 14.84
CA ARG A 103 -3.05 3.21 13.76
C ARG A 103 -4.45 2.84 14.23
N LEU A 104 -4.54 2.04 15.28
CA LEU A 104 -5.78 1.61 15.90
C LEU A 104 -5.97 2.23 17.28
N GLU A 105 -7.23 2.34 17.69
CA GLU A 105 -7.66 2.50 19.07
C GLU A 105 -8.16 1.17 19.60
N LYS A 106 -8.05 0.96 20.92
CA LYS A 106 -8.53 -0.24 21.59
C LYS A 106 -9.44 0.17 22.74
N THR A 107 -10.57 -0.52 22.87
CA THR A 107 -11.47 -0.39 24.02
C THR A 107 -11.85 -1.75 24.58
N GLY A 108 -12.34 -1.76 25.82
CA GLY A 108 -12.73 -2.98 26.54
C GLY A 108 -11.56 -3.81 27.06
N ARG A 109 -11.91 -4.87 27.79
CA ARG A 109 -11.00 -5.93 28.25
C ARG A 109 -11.45 -7.26 27.67
N LYS A 110 -10.56 -8.25 27.62
CA LYS A 110 -10.91 -9.62 27.17
C LYS A 110 -12.15 -10.11 27.95
N PRO A 111 -13.13 -10.76 27.27
CA PRO A 111 -13.19 -11.08 25.84
C PRO A 111 -13.80 -9.97 24.97
N ARG A 112 -14.30 -8.87 25.55
CA ARG A 112 -15.02 -7.78 24.88
C ARG A 112 -14.10 -6.72 24.25
N THR A 113 -12.88 -7.10 23.89
CA THR A 113 -11.92 -6.18 23.28
C THR A 113 -12.42 -5.78 21.89
N ARG A 114 -12.48 -4.48 21.63
CA ARG A 114 -12.78 -3.92 20.31
C ARG A 114 -11.69 -2.95 19.86
N TYR A 115 -11.59 -2.80 18.55
CA TYR A 115 -10.62 -1.96 17.87
C TYR A 115 -11.33 -1.02 16.91
N ARG A 116 -10.74 0.14 16.65
CA ARG A 116 -11.23 1.12 15.67
C ARG A 116 -10.06 1.74 14.93
N ILE A 117 -10.22 1.99 13.64
CA ILE A 117 -9.21 2.73 12.86
C ILE A 117 -9.26 4.20 13.25
N LYS A 118 -8.13 4.79 13.63
CA LYS A 118 -8.07 6.23 13.91
C LYS A 118 -8.34 7.03 12.65
N ARG A 119 -9.04 8.17 12.79
CA ARG A 119 -9.42 9.03 11.65
C ARG A 119 -8.26 9.41 10.74
N ALA A 120 -7.06 9.65 11.27
CA ALA A 120 -5.86 9.98 10.47
C ALA A 120 -5.45 8.87 9.49
N PHE A 121 -5.93 7.65 9.68
CA PHE A 121 -5.66 6.49 8.83
C PHE A 121 -6.91 5.92 8.18
N ALA A 122 -8.08 6.53 8.41
CA ALA A 122 -9.31 6.20 7.70
C ALA A 122 -9.27 6.84 6.30
N ARG A 123 -9.84 6.17 5.29
CA ARG A 123 -10.07 6.81 3.99
C ARG A 123 -11.09 7.92 4.19
N VAL A 124 -10.71 9.14 3.84
CA VAL A 124 -11.66 10.24 3.65
C VAL A 124 -12.32 9.98 2.30
N PHE A 125 -13.64 9.76 2.32
CA PHE A 125 -14.46 9.73 1.12
C PHE A 125 -14.70 11.16 0.62
#